data_AF-A0A150F2E3-F1
#
_entry.id   AF-A0A150F2E3-F1
#
_cell.length_a   1.000
_cell.length_b   1.000
_cell.length_c   1.000
_cell.angle_alpha   90.00
_cell.angle_beta   90.00
_cell.angle_gamma   90.00
#
_symmetry.space_group_name_H-M   'P 1'
#
loop_
_entity.id
_entity.type
_entity.pdbx_description
1 polymer ?
#
loop_
_entity_poly.entity_id
_entity_poly.type
_entity_poly.pdbx_seq_one_letter_code
_entity_poly.pdbx_strand_id
1 'polypeptide(L)' 'MNNKVKVERLTLGLTQATLAKKLGITRQTVSLIEKGQYNPSLNLCIRICNVFNKTLDDIFWPSDIKGEDR' A
#
# COMPACT_ATOMS: atom_id res chain seq x y z
N MET A 1 10.77 -0.94 -3.57
CA MET A 1 9.67 -1.46 -2.73
C MET A 1 8.61 -2.10 -3.63
N ASN A 2 8.35 -3.39 -3.45
CA ASN A 2 7.20 -4.03 -4.08
C ASN A 2 5.96 -3.68 -3.24
N ASN A 3 5.14 -2.72 -3.70
CA ASN A 3 3.91 -2.31 -3.01
C ASN A 3 2.72 -3.03 -3.66
N LYS A 4 1.87 -3.67 -2.84
CA LYS A 4 0.64 -4.34 -3.31
C LYS A 4 -0.61 -3.49 -3.14
N VAL A 5 -0.47 -2.21 -2.75
CA VAL A 5 -1.61 -1.32 -2.47
C VAL A 5 -2.59 -1.25 -3.63
N LYS A 6 -2.08 -1.18 -4.87
CA LYS A 6 -2.93 -1.17 -6.06
C LYS A 6 -3.70 -2.47 -6.24
N VAL A 7 -3.04 -3.61 -6.02
CA VAL A 7 -3.65 -4.95 -6.17
C VAL A 7 -4.76 -5.12 -5.14
N GLU A 8 -4.47 -4.90 -3.86
CA GLU A 8 -5.46 -5.04 -2.79
C GLU A 8 -6.63 -4.07 -2.93
N ARG A 9 -6.36 -2.83 -3.36
CA ARG A 9 -7.42 -1.86 -3.65
C ARG A 9 -8.38 -2.40 -4.74
N LEU A 10 -7.85 -2.99 -5.80
CA LEU A 10 -8.66 -3.54 -6.89
C LEU A 10 -9.41 -4.80 -6.47
N THR A 11 -8.80 -5.67 -5.64
CA THR A 11 -9.46 -6.85 -5.05
C THR A 11 -10.70 -6.46 -4.25
N LEU A 12 -10.67 -5.33 -3.56
CA LEU A 12 -11.82 -4.77 -2.82
C LEU A 12 -12.77 -3.92 -3.69
N GLY A 13 -12.56 -3.82 -5.00
CA GLY A 13 -13.38 -3.01 -5.91
C GLY A 13 -13.32 -1.50 -5.63
N LEU A 14 -12.29 -1.02 -4.94
CA LEU A 14 -12.20 0.37 -4.52
C LEU A 14 -11.57 1.25 -5.60
N THR A 15 -12.12 2.45 -5.80
CA THR A 15 -11.42 3.50 -6.55
C THR A 15 -10.30 4.12 -5.70
N GLN A 16 -9.32 4.77 -6.33
CA GLN A 16 -8.29 5.52 -5.59
C GLN A 16 -8.90 6.58 -4.67
N ALA A 17 -9.99 7.24 -5.11
CA ALA A 17 -10.69 8.26 -4.32
C ALA A 17 -11.38 7.65 -3.08
N THR A 18 -11.99 6.46 -3.24
CA THR A 18 -12.61 5.74 -2.13
C THR A 18 -11.58 5.30 -1.09
N LEU A 19 -10.44 4.76 -1.54
CA LEU A 19 -9.33 4.41 -0.65
C LEU A 19 -8.78 5.65 0.06
N ALA A 20 -8.58 6.75 -0.67
CA ALA A 20 -8.09 8.00 -0.11
C ALA A 20 -9.00 8.54 1.01
N LYS A 21 -10.33 8.48 0.80
CA LYS A 21 -11.33 8.85 1.82
C LYS A 21 -11.23 7.98 3.07
N LYS A 22 -11.11 6.64 2.91
CA LYS A 22 -10.93 5.70 4.04
C LYS A 22 -9.63 5.99 4.80
N LEU A 23 -8.58 6.36 4.08
CA LEU A 23 -7.25 6.69 4.61
C LEU A 23 -7.09 8.17 4.98
N GLY A 24 -8.12 9.01 4.93
CA GLY A 24 -8.02 10.44 5.26
C GLY A 24 -6.84 11.15 4.59
N ILE A 25 -6.53 10.80 3.34
CA ILE A 25 -5.46 11.38 2.52
C ILE A 25 -6.03 11.81 1.17
N THR A 26 -5.21 12.45 0.35
CA THR A 26 -5.62 12.84 -1.01
C THR A 26 -5.57 11.64 -1.97
N ARG A 27 -6.38 11.70 -3.05
CA ARG A 27 -6.29 10.73 -4.16
C ARG A 27 -4.88 10.71 -4.78
N GLN A 28 -4.21 11.86 -4.83
CA GLN A 28 -2.86 11.98 -5.35
C GLN A 28 -1.87 11.20 -4.49
N THR A 29 -1.99 11.26 -3.16
CA THR A 29 -1.16 10.47 -2.24
C THR A 29 -1.32 8.98 -2.51
N VAL A 30 -2.56 8.48 -2.68
CA VAL A 30 -2.80 7.07 -3.07
C VAL A 30 -2.12 6.74 -4.40
N SER A 31 -2.25 7.59 -5.42
CA SER A 31 -1.60 7.39 -6.73
C SER A 31 -0.07 7.30 -6.62
N LEU A 32 0.55 8.16 -5.82
CA LEU A 32 2.00 8.14 -5.60
C LEU A 32 2.45 6.88 -4.85
N ILE A 33 1.69 6.44 -3.85
CA ILE A 33 1.94 5.17 -3.14
C ILE A 33 1.91 4.00 -4.11
N GLU A 34 0.85 3.90 -4.93
CA GLU A 34 0.70 2.81 -5.90
C GLU A 34 1.82 2.76 -6.94
N LYS A 35 2.34 3.93 -7.32
CA LYS A 35 3.49 4.04 -8.23
C LYS A 35 4.84 3.82 -7.54
N GLY A 36 4.87 3.64 -6.22
CA GLY A 36 6.11 3.57 -5.44
C GLY A 36 6.90 4.89 -5.39
N GLN A 37 6.26 6.01 -5.73
CA GLN A 37 6.86 7.36 -5.76
C GLN A 37 6.72 8.11 -4.43
N TYR A 38 6.07 7.49 -3.44
CA TYR A 38 5.91 8.03 -2.11
C TYR A 38 6.11 6.91 -1.09
N ASN A 39 6.99 7.16 -0.12
CA ASN A 39 7.18 6.28 1.03
C ASN A 39 6.23 6.71 2.15
N PRO A 40 5.14 5.96 2.42
CA PRO A 40 4.20 6.30 3.49
C PRO A 40 4.86 6.25 4.87
N SER A 41 4.37 7.09 5.80
CA SER A 41 4.76 6.98 7.21
C SER A 41 4.24 5.68 7.81
N LEU A 42 4.88 5.19 8.88
CA LEU A 42 4.44 3.97 9.57
C LEU A 42 2.95 4.01 9.96
N ASN A 43 2.47 5.16 10.44
CA ASN A 43 1.05 5.34 10.76
C ASN A 43 0.15 5.14 9.54
N LEU A 44 0.53 5.68 8.38
CA LEU A 44 -0.21 5.48 7.15
C LEU A 44 -0.15 4.01 6.67
N CYS A 45 1.00 3.34 6.83
CA CYS A 45 1.12 1.92 6.54
C CYS A 45 0.17 1.08 7.40
N ILE A 46 0.09 1.34 8.71
CA ILE A 46 -0.83 0.66 9.64
C ILE A 46 -2.29 0.88 9.20
N ARG A 47 -2.65 2.10 8.83
CA ARG A 47 -4.01 2.41 8.35
C ARG A 47 -4.34 1.67 7.05
N ILE A 48 -3.38 1.55 6.14
CA ILE A 48 -3.50 0.77 4.90
C ILE A 48 -3.73 -0.71 5.23
N CYS A 49 -2.91 -1.27 6.13
CA CYS A 49 -3.03 -2.65 6.62
C CYS A 49 -4.43 -2.92 7.19
N ASN A 50 -4.96 -2.00 7.99
CA ASN A 50 -6.30 -2.10 8.57
C ASN A 50 -7.41 -2.06 7.51
N VAL A 51 -7.28 -1.23 6.47
CA VAL A 51 -8.29 -1.17 5.38
C VAL A 51 -8.33 -2.48 4.59
N PHE A 52 -7.18 -3.12 4.41
CA PHE A 52 -7.07 -4.36 3.64
C PHE A 52 -7.22 -5.62 4.47
N ASN A 53 -7.24 -5.50 5.81
CA ASN A 53 -7.18 -6.62 6.74
C ASN A 53 -5.98 -7.54 6.45
N LYS A 54 -4.80 -6.91 6.33
CA LYS A 54 -3.53 -7.51 5.94
C LYS A 54 -2.40 -6.98 6.82
N THR A 55 -1.29 -7.69 6.87
CA THR A 55 -0.08 -7.27 7.61
C THR A 55 0.80 -6.34 6.77
N LEU A 56 1.82 -5.73 7.38
CA LEU A 56 2.82 -4.95 6.64
C LEU A 56 3.51 -5.80 5.58
N ASP A 57 3.89 -7.03 5.91
CA ASP A 57 4.58 -7.97 5.01
C ASP A 57 3.72 -8.36 3.81
N ASP A 58 2.40 -8.44 3.99
CA ASP A 58 1.47 -8.72 2.88
C ASP A 58 1.47 -7.59 1.85
N ILE A 59 1.58 -6.33 2.30
CA ILE A 59 1.37 -5.11 1.49
C ILE A 59 2.67 -4.50 0.97
N PHE A 60 3.72 -4.46 1.79
CA PHE A 60 4.96 -3.75 1.53
C PHE A 60 6.12 -4.74 1.63
N TRP A 61 6.61 -5.23 0.49
CA TRP A 61 7.78 -6.12 0.45
C TRP A 61 9.04 -5.36 0.01
N PRO A 62 10.21 -5.59 0.64
CA PRO A 62 11.48 -5.06 0.15
C PRO A 62 11.73 -5.60 -1.26
N SER A 63 11.98 -4.72 -2.23
CA SER A 63 12.34 -5.15 -3.60
C SER A 63 13.74 -5.77 -3.69
N ASP A 64 14.51 -5.69 -2.60
CA ASP A 64 15.96 -5.88 -2.61
C ASP A 64 16.40 -7.15 -1.88
N ILE A 65 15.48 -8.09 -1.60
CA ILE A 65 15.89 -9.46 -1.26
C ILE A 65 16.24 -10.17 -2.58
N LYS A 66 17.39 -9.81 -3.16
CA LYS A 66 18.14 -10.79 -3.97
C LYS A 66 18.47 -11.92 -3.01
N GLY A 67 18.02 -13.14 -3.34
CA GLY A 67 18.16 -14.30 -2.48
C GLY A 67 19.56 -14.39 -1.86
N GLU A 68 19.60 -14.29 -0.53
CA GLU A 68 20.55 -15.11 0.20
C GLU A 68 19.85 -16.43 0.46
N ASP A 69 20.50 -17.47 -0.04
CA ASP A 69 20.09 -18.86 -0.08
C ASP A 69 19.31 -19.32 1.16
N ARG A 70 18.16 -19.97 0.91
CA ARG A 70 17.62 -20.99 1.80
C ARG A 70 17.52 -22.30 1.03
#